data_AF-A0A9W6PG82-F1
#
_entry.id   AF-A0A9W6PG82-F1
#
_cell.length_a   1.000
_cell.length_b   1.000
_cell.length_c   1.000
_cell.angle_alpha   90.00
_cell.angle_beta   90.00
_cell.angle_gamma   90.00
#
_symmetry.space_group_name_H-M   'P 1'
#
loop_
_entity.id
_entity.type
_entity.pdbx_description
1 polymer ?
#
loop_
_entity_poly.entity_id
_entity_poly.type
_entity_poly.pdbx_seq_one_letter_code
_entity_poly.pdbx_strand_id
1 'polypeptide(L)'
;MTPDRAGPAAPVPAGCEDTVWFRHSDSLPAAARGTARQLAHRIGLLPERAAEVALAVSEAATNLRRHAVDGAMVLRVVRTDTEAALEFLTVDSGPGMADVPAALADGYSSGPTLGIGLGAVARLADAFDLHSLPGRGTVLTARFWNRTPAGRAAAAAGEPAAAGLTRPMSGQELCGDAWAVRPLGALPPVPGRVLPRAAGVAGAALDWSVLTNRAPRTPVSPGPGRPDAGSFLLLFCDGLGHGPLAARAASDAVAAFHRSQAHRPEEVLADLHRVLRTGRGGAIAVALVEPAAARVVFCGVGNVSAFVVDTATGARRSLPSSPGIVGHQLPAPHTVQQELPPGSAVVLHSDGLTDRWRAPDVPGLFSHLPVTAAALLLREAGVRRDDAGVVVAKGAW
;
A
#
# COMPACT_ATOMS: atom_id res chain seq x y z
N MET A 1 -28.68 -29.09 5.26
CA MET A 1 -28.64 -27.71 5.75
C MET A 1 -27.20 -27.44 6.18
N THR A 2 -26.38 -26.96 5.24
CA THR A 2 -24.97 -26.62 5.42
C THR A 2 -24.86 -25.27 6.12
N PRO A 3 -24.02 -25.11 7.16
CA PRO A 3 -23.84 -23.82 7.80
C PRO A 3 -23.05 -22.89 6.86
N ASP A 4 -23.61 -21.70 6.70
CA ASP A 4 -23.15 -20.60 5.86
C ASP A 4 -21.77 -20.13 6.31
N ARG A 5 -20.79 -20.12 5.39
CA ARG A 5 -19.43 -19.64 5.65
C ARG A 5 -19.47 -18.12 5.70
N ALA A 6 -19.28 -17.55 6.88
CA ALA A 6 -19.04 -16.11 7.06
C ALA A 6 -17.94 -15.63 6.09
N GLY A 7 -18.29 -14.69 5.21
CA GLY A 7 -17.36 -14.08 4.26
C GLY A 7 -16.39 -13.11 4.94
N PRO A 8 -15.23 -12.82 4.31
CA PRO A 8 -14.19 -11.98 4.92
C PRO A 8 -14.65 -10.53 5.10
N ALA A 9 -14.20 -9.94 6.22
CA ALA A 9 -14.43 -8.55 6.58
C ALA A 9 -13.78 -7.57 5.58
N ALA A 10 -14.23 -6.32 5.58
CA ALA A 10 -13.69 -5.24 4.75
C ALA A 10 -12.15 -5.14 4.87
N PRO A 11 -11.43 -4.82 3.78
CA PRO A 11 -9.98 -4.80 3.78
C PRO A 11 -9.44 -3.81 4.81
N VAL A 12 -8.54 -4.28 5.68
CA VAL A 12 -7.90 -3.46 6.71
C VAL A 12 -6.93 -2.49 6.04
N PRO A 13 -7.02 -1.17 6.30
CA PRO A 13 -6.01 -0.25 5.82
C PRO A 13 -4.71 -0.55 6.51
N ALA A 14 -3.69 -0.84 5.71
CA ALA A 14 -2.39 -1.22 6.23
C ALA A 14 -1.43 -0.03 6.16
N GLY A 15 -0.91 0.37 7.32
CA GLY A 15 0.22 1.29 7.37
C GLY A 15 1.48 0.59 6.87
N CYS A 16 2.33 1.31 6.14
CA CYS A 16 3.63 0.81 5.70
C CYS A 16 4.74 1.59 6.39
N GLU A 17 5.68 0.89 7.01
CA GLU A 17 6.84 1.49 7.68
C GLU A 17 8.10 0.62 7.46
N ASP A 18 9.24 1.11 7.97
CA ASP A 18 10.51 0.39 7.95
C ASP A 18 10.92 -0.13 6.56
N THR A 19 10.71 0.71 5.54
CA THR A 19 11.05 0.40 4.15
C THR A 19 12.57 0.45 3.94
N VAL A 20 13.16 -0.69 3.56
CA VAL A 20 14.58 -0.82 3.24
C VAL A 20 14.74 -1.22 1.78
N TRP A 21 15.47 -0.40 1.02
CA TRP A 21 15.80 -0.66 -0.38
C TRP A 21 17.17 -1.32 -0.50
N PHE A 22 17.24 -2.36 -1.32
CA PHE A 22 18.48 -2.99 -1.74
C PHE A 22 18.62 -2.84 -3.24
N ARG A 23 19.79 -2.40 -3.69
CA ARG A 23 20.15 -2.39 -5.11
C ARG A 23 20.73 -3.74 -5.51
N HIS A 24 20.67 -4.04 -6.81
CA HIS A 24 21.35 -5.17 -7.39
C HIS A 24 22.87 -5.13 -7.07
N SER A 25 23.35 -6.13 -6.33
CA SER A 25 24.76 -6.29 -5.97
C SER A 25 25.06 -7.77 -5.65
N ASP A 26 26.33 -8.14 -5.61
CA ASP A 26 26.74 -9.52 -5.28
C ASP A 26 26.32 -9.97 -3.87
N SER A 27 26.28 -9.01 -2.93
CA SER A 27 25.93 -9.24 -1.53
C SER A 27 24.43 -9.21 -1.25
N LEU A 28 23.61 -8.84 -2.25
CA LEU A 28 22.16 -8.68 -2.11
C LEU A 28 21.47 -9.86 -1.41
N PRO A 29 21.67 -11.14 -1.80
CA PRO A 29 20.97 -12.26 -1.14
C PRO A 29 21.30 -12.39 0.35
N ALA A 30 22.56 -12.21 0.73
CA ALA A 30 22.97 -12.32 2.13
C ALA A 30 22.48 -11.12 2.96
N ALA A 31 22.61 -9.90 2.43
CA ALA A 31 22.20 -8.67 3.09
C ALA A 31 20.68 -8.59 3.29
N ALA A 32 19.91 -8.91 2.24
CA ALA A 32 18.45 -8.90 2.30
C ALA A 32 17.94 -9.97 3.27
N ARG A 33 18.51 -11.18 3.24
CA ARG A 33 18.18 -12.26 4.19
C ARG A 33 18.46 -11.85 5.64
N GLY A 34 19.60 -11.22 5.90
CA GLY A 34 19.95 -10.73 7.24
C GLY A 34 18.95 -9.68 7.75
N THR A 35 18.63 -8.71 6.90
CA THR A 35 17.66 -7.66 7.23
C THR A 35 16.25 -8.23 7.44
N ALA A 36 15.82 -9.16 6.60
CA ALA A 36 14.53 -9.83 6.75
C ALA A 36 14.39 -10.54 8.10
N ARG A 37 15.45 -11.22 8.57
CA ARG A 37 15.46 -11.85 9.91
C ARG A 37 15.37 -10.81 11.03
N GLN A 38 16.09 -9.70 10.91
CA GLN A 38 16.05 -8.61 11.90
C GLN A 38 14.65 -7.97 11.97
N LEU A 39 14.06 -7.64 10.81
CA LEU A 39 12.70 -7.10 10.72
C LEU A 39 11.67 -8.09 11.27
N ALA A 40 11.73 -9.36 10.85
CA ALA A 40 10.85 -10.42 11.31
C ALA A 40 10.88 -10.58 12.83
N HIS A 41 12.08 -10.57 13.43
CA HIS A 41 12.24 -10.63 14.88
C HIS A 41 11.65 -9.39 15.57
N ARG A 42 11.93 -8.19 15.04
CA ARG A 42 11.47 -6.92 15.60
C ARG A 42 9.94 -6.80 15.61
N ILE A 43 9.26 -7.33 14.60
CA ILE A 43 7.80 -7.32 14.53
C ILE A 43 7.14 -8.53 15.22
N GLY A 44 7.93 -9.40 15.86
CA GLY A 44 7.41 -10.52 16.65
C GLY A 44 6.95 -11.74 15.84
N LEU A 45 7.45 -11.94 14.61
CA LEU A 45 7.20 -13.18 13.89
C LEU A 45 7.81 -14.38 14.65
N LEU A 46 7.07 -15.50 14.67
CA LEU A 46 7.56 -16.74 15.26
C LEU A 46 8.86 -17.19 14.57
N PRO A 47 9.80 -17.85 15.29
CA PRO A 47 11.10 -18.22 14.73
C PRO A 47 11.02 -19.03 13.43
N GLU A 48 10.07 -19.96 13.34
CA GLU A 48 9.80 -20.75 12.13
C GLU A 48 9.36 -19.84 10.97
N ARG A 49 8.43 -18.90 11.24
CA ARG A 49 7.96 -17.94 10.23
C ARG A 49 9.07 -17.00 9.77
N ALA A 50 9.94 -16.55 10.69
CA ALA A 50 11.11 -15.74 10.34
C ALA A 50 12.09 -16.51 9.44
N ALA A 51 12.25 -17.83 9.62
CA ALA A 51 13.07 -18.66 8.76
C ALA A 51 12.46 -18.83 7.35
N GLU A 52 11.14 -19.04 7.26
CA GLU A 52 10.41 -19.09 5.98
C GLU A 52 10.56 -17.80 5.18
N VAL A 53 10.38 -16.65 5.84
CA VAL A 53 10.56 -15.32 5.23
C VAL A 53 11.99 -15.14 4.73
N ALA A 54 12.98 -15.50 5.54
CA ALA A 54 14.39 -15.39 5.18
C ALA A 54 14.75 -16.26 3.97
N LEU A 55 14.16 -17.46 3.86
CA LEU A 55 14.30 -18.33 2.70
C LEU A 55 13.70 -17.68 1.45
N ALA A 56 12.45 -17.21 1.54
CA ALA A 56 11.75 -16.59 0.43
C ALA A 56 12.47 -15.32 -0.10
N VAL A 57 12.94 -14.47 0.81
CA VAL A 57 13.73 -13.29 0.48
C VAL A 57 15.05 -13.67 -0.19
N SER A 58 15.76 -14.68 0.32
CA SER A 58 17.03 -15.14 -0.26
C SER A 58 16.85 -15.68 -1.68
N GLU A 59 15.74 -16.38 -1.93
CA GLU A 59 15.40 -16.91 -3.25
C GLU A 59 15.08 -15.78 -4.23
N ALA A 60 14.18 -14.85 -3.87
CA ALA A 60 13.84 -13.70 -4.69
C ALA A 60 15.07 -12.82 -5.00
N ALA A 61 15.93 -12.60 -4.02
CA ALA A 61 17.18 -11.87 -4.18
C ALA A 61 18.19 -12.61 -5.09
N THR A 62 18.23 -13.95 -5.02
CA THR A 62 19.08 -14.76 -5.91
C THR A 62 18.58 -14.70 -7.35
N ASN A 63 17.26 -14.72 -7.56
CA ASN A 63 16.66 -14.58 -8.87
C ASN A 63 16.94 -13.20 -9.48
N LEU A 64 16.81 -12.13 -8.69
CA LEU A 64 17.27 -10.80 -9.09
C LEU A 64 18.73 -10.83 -9.53
N ARG A 65 19.63 -11.37 -8.71
CA ARG A 65 21.06 -11.41 -9.04
C ARG A 65 21.39 -12.20 -10.32
N ARG A 66 20.65 -13.27 -10.59
CA ARG A 66 20.93 -14.17 -11.72
C ARG A 66 20.35 -13.69 -13.03
N HIS A 67 19.21 -13.01 -12.99
CA HIS A 67 18.41 -12.74 -14.18
C HIS A 67 18.20 -11.25 -14.47
N ALA A 68 18.30 -10.37 -13.47
CA ALA A 68 18.10 -8.94 -13.68
C ALA A 68 19.31 -8.32 -14.40
N VAL A 69 19.04 -7.40 -15.32
CA VAL A 69 20.06 -6.48 -15.87
C VAL A 69 20.28 -5.32 -14.90
N ASP A 70 19.17 -4.78 -14.39
CA ASP A 70 19.10 -3.85 -13.27
C ASP A 70 17.86 -4.24 -12.44
N GLY A 71 17.93 -4.04 -11.14
CA GLY A 71 16.84 -4.39 -10.26
C GLY A 71 17.04 -3.94 -8.83
N ALA A 72 15.96 -3.96 -8.08
CA ALA A 72 15.93 -3.61 -6.68
C ALA A 72 14.99 -4.52 -5.90
N MET A 73 15.32 -4.74 -4.64
CA MET A 73 14.44 -5.38 -3.66
C MET A 73 14.06 -4.36 -2.60
N VAL A 74 12.82 -4.46 -2.14
CA VAL A 74 12.30 -3.71 -1.00
C VAL A 74 11.89 -4.70 0.06
N LEU A 75 12.29 -4.46 1.31
CA LEU A 75 11.69 -5.08 2.49
C LEU A 75 10.95 -4.00 3.25
N ARG A 76 9.74 -4.29 3.72
CA ARG A 76 8.95 -3.33 4.51
C ARG A 76 8.05 -4.04 5.51
N VAL A 77 7.60 -3.30 6.51
CA VAL A 77 6.62 -3.76 7.49
C VAL A 77 5.24 -3.23 7.10
N VAL A 78 4.29 -4.15 7.02
CA VAL A 78 2.87 -3.85 6.79
C VAL A 78 2.14 -4.06 8.12
N ARG A 79 1.42 -3.04 8.61
CA ARG A 79 0.73 -3.10 9.90
C ARG A 79 -0.76 -2.97 9.78
N THR A 80 -1.47 -3.78 10.56
CA THR A 80 -2.85 -3.52 10.98
C THR A 80 -2.86 -2.98 12.40
N ASP A 81 -4.04 -2.70 12.95
CA ASP A 81 -4.21 -2.29 14.34
C ASP A 81 -3.69 -3.33 15.37
N THR A 82 -3.61 -4.61 14.99
CA THR A 82 -3.32 -5.70 15.93
C THR A 82 -2.16 -6.60 15.53
N GLU A 83 -1.83 -6.63 14.24
CA GLU A 83 -0.84 -7.56 13.67
C GLU A 83 0.10 -6.83 12.72
N ALA A 84 1.29 -7.39 12.51
CA ALA A 84 2.27 -6.93 11.55
C ALA A 84 2.75 -8.06 10.64
N ALA A 85 3.06 -7.71 9.40
CA ALA A 85 3.62 -8.60 8.41
C ALA A 85 4.92 -8.05 7.86
N LEU A 86 5.79 -8.96 7.44
CA LEU A 86 6.90 -8.61 6.57
C LEU A 86 6.45 -8.76 5.12
N GLU A 87 6.63 -7.71 4.32
CA GLU A 87 6.41 -7.74 2.88
C GLU A 87 7.71 -7.47 2.16
N PHE A 88 7.96 -8.22 1.09
CA PHE A 88 9.01 -7.89 0.15
C PHE A 88 8.46 -7.66 -1.25
N LEU A 89 9.16 -6.82 -1.98
CA LEU A 89 8.96 -6.59 -3.39
C LEU A 89 10.28 -6.73 -4.13
N THR A 90 10.26 -7.29 -5.33
CA THR A 90 11.37 -7.17 -6.28
C THR A 90 10.88 -6.52 -7.54
N VAL A 91 11.71 -5.65 -8.11
CA VAL A 91 11.45 -4.96 -9.38
C VAL A 91 12.72 -5.08 -10.21
N ASP A 92 12.62 -5.64 -11.41
CA ASP A 92 13.73 -5.71 -12.36
C ASP A 92 13.32 -5.36 -13.79
N SER A 93 14.35 -5.07 -14.59
CA SER A 93 14.29 -4.87 -16.03
C SER A 93 15.05 -5.99 -16.77
N GLY A 94 14.98 -7.22 -16.26
CA GLY A 94 15.57 -8.40 -16.88
C GLY A 94 14.78 -8.90 -18.11
N PRO A 95 15.07 -10.13 -18.59
CA PRO A 95 14.41 -10.69 -19.77
C PRO A 95 12.93 -10.99 -19.55
N GLY A 96 12.43 -10.98 -18.31
CA GLY A 96 11.08 -11.39 -17.97
C GLY A 96 10.79 -12.87 -18.27
N MET A 97 9.52 -13.25 -18.15
CA MET A 97 9.05 -14.63 -18.32
C MET A 97 7.98 -14.70 -19.42
N ALA A 98 8.08 -15.68 -20.33
CA ALA A 98 7.08 -15.93 -21.36
C ALA A 98 5.88 -16.73 -20.85
N ASP A 99 6.12 -17.66 -19.92
CA ASP A 99 5.10 -18.48 -19.28
C ASP A 99 5.28 -18.42 -17.76
N VAL A 100 4.55 -17.52 -17.12
CA VAL A 100 4.57 -17.33 -15.67
C VAL A 100 4.01 -18.55 -14.92
N PRO A 101 2.86 -19.14 -15.30
CA PRO A 101 2.38 -20.39 -14.70
C PRO A 101 3.41 -21.51 -14.71
N ALA A 102 4.11 -21.73 -15.82
CA ALA A 102 5.16 -22.75 -15.90
C ALA A 102 6.34 -22.44 -14.96
N ALA A 103 6.73 -21.17 -14.83
CA ALA A 103 7.80 -20.76 -13.92
C ALA A 103 7.43 -20.91 -12.42
N LEU A 104 6.14 -20.96 -12.09
CA LEU A 104 5.63 -21.22 -10.74
C LEU A 104 5.47 -22.71 -10.44
N ALA A 105 5.43 -23.57 -11.47
CA ALA A 105 5.37 -25.01 -11.30
C ALA A 105 6.71 -25.56 -10.80
N ASP A 106 6.66 -26.50 -9.86
CA ASP A 106 7.87 -27.14 -9.33
C ASP A 106 8.63 -27.86 -10.45
N GLY A 107 9.95 -27.65 -10.50
CA GLY A 107 10.86 -28.30 -11.44
C GLY A 107 11.20 -27.48 -12.69
N TYR A 108 10.65 -26.27 -12.86
CA TYR A 108 11.07 -25.35 -13.92
C TYR A 108 12.27 -24.51 -13.46
N SER A 109 13.46 -24.75 -14.03
CA SER A 109 14.61 -23.87 -13.87
C SER A 109 15.29 -23.62 -15.21
N SER A 110 15.59 -22.36 -15.50
CA SER A 110 16.47 -21.96 -16.60
C SER A 110 17.96 -22.11 -16.28
N GLY A 111 18.33 -22.71 -15.14
CA GLY A 111 19.72 -22.89 -14.66
C GLY A 111 19.90 -24.05 -13.66
N PRO A 112 21.08 -24.17 -13.02
CA PRO A 112 21.48 -25.34 -12.21
C PRO A 112 20.89 -25.38 -10.79
N THR A 113 19.74 -24.75 -10.57
CA THR A 113 19.02 -24.77 -9.29
C THR A 113 17.85 -25.72 -9.37
N LEU A 114 17.43 -26.31 -8.25
CA LEU A 114 16.41 -27.37 -8.18
C LEU A 114 15.01 -27.00 -8.72
N GLY A 115 14.80 -25.79 -9.26
CA GLY A 115 13.51 -25.38 -9.85
C GLY A 115 12.37 -25.25 -8.84
N ILE A 116 12.67 -25.07 -7.56
CA ILE A 116 11.69 -24.99 -6.45
C ILE A 116 11.43 -23.53 -6.03
N GLY A 117 12.23 -22.58 -6.53
CA GLY A 117 12.38 -21.25 -5.94
C GLY A 117 11.12 -20.40 -5.86
N LEU A 118 10.60 -19.98 -7.02
CA LEU A 118 9.42 -19.11 -7.12
C LEU A 118 8.14 -19.80 -6.61
N GLY A 119 7.97 -21.09 -6.93
CA GLY A 119 6.86 -21.91 -6.40
C GLY A 119 6.88 -22.03 -4.87
N ALA A 120 8.06 -22.19 -4.26
CA ALA A 120 8.19 -22.20 -2.79
C ALA A 120 7.82 -20.85 -2.18
N VAL A 121 8.27 -19.74 -2.76
CA VAL A 121 7.88 -18.39 -2.30
C VAL A 121 6.35 -18.25 -2.31
N ALA A 122 5.70 -18.63 -3.42
CA ALA A 122 4.25 -18.56 -3.55
C ALA A 122 3.50 -19.41 -2.51
N ARG A 123 4.01 -20.61 -2.18
CA ARG A 123 3.42 -21.48 -1.15
C ARG A 123 3.62 -20.97 0.28
N LEU A 124 4.75 -20.32 0.55
CA LEU A 124 5.07 -19.83 1.89
C LEU A 124 4.36 -18.52 2.21
N ALA A 125 4.17 -17.66 1.20
CA ALA A 125 3.55 -16.35 1.38
C ALA A 125 2.06 -16.46 1.72
N ASP A 126 1.56 -15.53 2.53
CA ASP A 126 0.12 -15.38 2.77
C ASP A 126 -0.56 -14.57 1.66
N ALA A 127 0.19 -13.65 1.04
CA ALA A 127 -0.18 -12.97 -0.18
C ALA A 127 0.99 -12.99 -1.15
N PHE A 128 0.74 -13.31 -2.41
CA PHE A 128 1.74 -13.42 -3.46
C PHE A 128 1.19 -12.83 -4.75
N ASP A 129 2.02 -12.05 -5.44
CA ASP A 129 1.68 -11.55 -6.77
C ASP A 129 2.92 -11.37 -7.64
N LEU A 130 2.78 -11.65 -8.93
CA LEU A 130 3.88 -11.73 -9.87
C LEU A 130 3.42 -11.22 -11.24
N HIS A 131 4.01 -10.11 -11.68
CA HIS A 131 3.88 -9.60 -13.03
C HIS A 131 5.22 -9.78 -13.75
N SER A 132 5.19 -10.36 -14.95
CA SER A 132 6.38 -10.47 -15.78
C SER A 132 5.98 -10.42 -17.25
N LEU A 133 6.76 -9.70 -18.04
CA LEU A 133 6.57 -9.60 -19.48
C LEU A 133 7.89 -9.86 -20.20
N PRO A 134 7.91 -10.66 -21.28
CA PRO A 134 9.11 -10.88 -22.08
C PRO A 134 9.74 -9.55 -22.52
N GLY A 135 11.05 -9.41 -22.26
CA GLY A 135 11.85 -8.23 -22.58
C GLY A 135 11.60 -7.00 -21.69
N ARG A 136 10.73 -7.08 -20.67
CA ARG A 136 10.44 -5.96 -19.76
C ARG A 136 10.76 -6.21 -18.29
N GLY A 137 11.12 -7.43 -17.92
CA GLY A 137 11.48 -7.81 -16.56
C GLY A 137 10.30 -8.20 -15.70
N THR A 138 10.55 -8.34 -14.39
CA THR A 138 9.62 -8.93 -13.43
C THR A 138 9.38 -8.02 -12.22
N VAL A 139 8.14 -8.03 -11.73
CA VAL A 139 7.76 -7.48 -10.43
C VAL A 139 7.13 -8.60 -9.61
N LEU A 140 7.72 -8.90 -8.46
CA LEU A 140 7.24 -9.90 -7.51
C LEU A 140 6.91 -9.22 -6.19
N THR A 141 5.81 -9.61 -5.57
CA THR A 141 5.40 -9.19 -4.22
C THR A 141 5.06 -10.43 -3.40
N ALA A 142 5.52 -10.46 -2.14
CA ALA A 142 5.11 -11.48 -1.20
C ALA A 142 5.02 -10.93 0.24
N ARG A 143 3.93 -11.29 0.94
CA ARG A 143 3.66 -10.87 2.32
C ARG A 143 3.53 -12.06 3.26
N PHE A 144 4.04 -11.89 4.47
CA PHE A 144 4.13 -12.92 5.50
C PHE A 144 3.66 -12.37 6.85
N TRP A 145 2.48 -12.79 7.27
CA TRP A 145 1.93 -12.61 8.60
C TRP A 145 2.45 -13.67 9.57
N ASN A 146 2.19 -13.48 10.85
CA ASN A 146 2.41 -14.51 11.84
C ASN A 146 1.45 -15.70 11.64
N ARG A 147 1.84 -16.92 12.05
CA ARG A 147 1.01 -18.13 11.98
C ARG A 147 0.11 -18.32 13.22
N THR A 148 0.03 -17.32 14.08
CA THR A 148 -0.92 -17.25 15.20
C THR A 148 -2.36 -17.17 14.69
N PRO A 149 -3.39 -17.44 15.52
CA PRO A 149 -4.78 -17.23 15.13
C PRO A 149 -5.06 -15.80 14.64
N ALA A 150 -4.50 -14.79 15.30
CA ALA A 150 -4.66 -13.39 14.92
C ALA A 150 -3.92 -13.05 13.62
N GLY A 151 -2.68 -13.53 13.41
CA GLY A 151 -1.98 -13.38 12.14
C GLY A 151 -2.67 -14.07 10.96
N ARG A 152 -3.26 -15.25 11.18
CA ARG A 152 -4.12 -15.92 10.18
C ARG A 152 -5.40 -15.13 9.88
N ALA A 153 -6.00 -14.51 10.88
CA ALA A 153 -7.16 -13.64 10.68
C ALA A 153 -6.78 -12.39 9.88
N ALA A 154 -5.62 -11.78 10.16
CA ALA A 154 -5.10 -10.65 9.39
C ALA A 154 -4.82 -11.04 7.92
N ALA A 155 -4.22 -12.21 7.67
CA ALA A 155 -4.05 -12.74 6.32
C ALA A 155 -5.39 -12.97 5.59
N ALA A 156 -6.41 -13.47 6.31
CA ALA A 156 -7.73 -13.74 5.76
C ALA A 156 -8.59 -12.48 5.54
N ALA A 157 -8.24 -11.35 6.15
CA ALA A 157 -8.95 -10.08 5.98
C ALA A 157 -8.79 -9.47 4.57
N GLY A 158 -7.96 -10.09 3.73
CA GLY A 158 -7.75 -9.69 2.35
C GLY A 158 -6.73 -8.58 2.18
N GLU A 159 -6.61 -8.14 0.93
CA GLU A 159 -5.60 -7.17 0.52
C GLU A 159 -6.10 -5.74 0.71
N PRO A 160 -5.25 -4.80 1.16
CA PRO A 160 -5.65 -3.43 1.35
C PRO A 160 -6.11 -2.84 0.02
N ALA A 161 -7.21 -2.09 0.03
CA ALA A 161 -7.75 -1.42 -1.15
C ALA A 161 -6.81 -0.33 -1.70
N ALA A 162 -5.81 0.09 -0.93
CA ALA A 162 -4.82 1.06 -1.34
C ALA A 162 -3.43 0.68 -0.81
N ALA A 163 -2.42 0.77 -1.67
CA ALA A 163 -1.02 0.59 -1.29
C ALA A 163 -0.11 1.39 -2.21
N GLY A 164 0.99 1.89 -1.66
CA GLY A 164 1.98 2.67 -2.38
C GLY A 164 3.40 2.22 -2.13
N LEU A 165 4.33 2.82 -2.85
CA LEU A 165 5.76 2.57 -2.75
C LEU A 165 6.49 3.90 -2.94
N THR A 166 7.51 4.13 -2.11
CA THR A 166 8.38 5.32 -2.18
C THR A 166 9.82 4.88 -2.28
N ARG A 167 10.61 5.61 -3.05
CA ARG A 167 12.01 5.33 -3.34
C ARG A 167 12.83 6.61 -3.17
N PRO A 168 13.90 6.59 -2.37
CA PRO A 168 14.75 7.75 -2.22
C PRO A 168 15.48 8.10 -3.53
N MET A 169 15.73 9.39 -3.72
CA MET A 169 16.63 9.89 -4.76
C MET A 169 17.97 9.15 -4.72
N SER A 170 18.60 8.94 -5.88
CA SER A 170 19.90 8.27 -5.91
C SER A 170 20.94 8.97 -5.04
N GLY A 171 21.59 8.18 -4.17
CA GLY A 171 22.57 8.69 -3.21
C GLY A 171 21.96 9.18 -1.88
N GLN A 172 20.64 9.20 -1.74
CA GLN A 172 19.96 9.46 -0.48
C GLN A 172 19.51 8.16 0.19
N GLU A 173 19.47 8.18 1.52
CA GLU A 173 18.96 7.07 2.33
C GLU A 173 17.48 7.25 2.68
N LEU A 174 17.03 8.50 2.79
CA LEU A 174 15.67 8.87 3.21
C LEU A 174 14.93 9.53 2.06
N CYS A 175 13.66 9.16 1.90
CA CYS A 175 12.78 9.64 0.84
C CYS A 175 11.88 10.77 1.36
N GLY A 176 11.79 11.86 0.62
CA GLY A 176 10.85 12.97 0.82
C GLY A 176 9.40 12.63 0.48
N ASP A 177 9.13 11.53 -0.20
CA ASP A 177 7.77 11.08 -0.50
C ASP A 177 7.19 10.19 0.60
N ALA A 178 5.90 10.37 0.89
CA ALA A 178 5.12 9.52 1.77
C ALA A 178 3.67 9.41 1.34
N TRP A 179 3.01 8.34 1.77
CA TRP A 179 1.58 8.13 1.59
C TRP A 179 0.99 7.51 2.85
N ALA A 180 -0.31 7.68 3.05
CA ALA A 180 -1.01 7.07 4.17
C ALA A 180 -2.48 6.83 3.83
N VAL A 181 -3.08 5.84 4.50
CA VAL A 181 -4.51 5.52 4.36
C VAL A 181 -5.15 5.58 5.73
N ARG A 182 -6.36 6.14 5.79
CA ARG A 182 -7.18 6.16 7.00
C ARG A 182 -8.60 5.70 6.67
N PRO A 183 -9.11 4.60 7.26
CA PRO A 183 -10.48 4.19 7.05
C PRO A 183 -11.40 5.24 7.67
N LEU A 184 -12.48 5.56 6.98
CA LEU A 184 -13.63 6.17 7.63
C LEU A 184 -14.53 5.01 8.05
N GLY A 185 -14.78 4.89 9.36
CA GLY A 185 -15.76 3.91 9.84
C GLY A 185 -17.08 4.09 9.06
N ALA A 186 -17.81 3.00 8.81
CA ALA A 186 -19.04 3.04 8.03
C ALA A 186 -19.88 4.28 8.39
N LEU A 187 -20.03 5.20 7.44
CA LEU A 187 -20.95 6.31 7.60
C LEU A 187 -22.33 5.70 7.86
N PRO A 188 -23.03 6.07 8.94
CA PRO A 188 -24.40 5.59 9.11
C PRO A 188 -25.20 5.98 7.86
N PRO A 189 -26.06 5.10 7.35
CA PRO A 189 -26.93 5.45 6.25
C PRO A 189 -27.69 6.73 6.62
N VAL A 190 -27.78 7.66 5.68
CA VAL A 190 -28.57 8.89 5.80
C VAL A 190 -29.96 8.50 6.33
N PRO A 191 -30.46 9.08 7.45
CA PRO A 191 -31.56 8.49 8.20
C PRO A 191 -32.87 8.50 7.41
N GLY A 192 -33.24 7.33 6.89
CA GLY A 192 -34.59 6.92 6.56
C GLY A 192 -35.18 6.10 7.72
N ARG A 193 -35.85 6.79 8.64
CA ARG A 193 -36.77 6.33 9.71
C ARG A 193 -37.07 4.82 9.83
N VAL A 194 -36.60 4.13 10.89
CA VAL A 194 -37.29 3.01 11.60
C VAL A 194 -36.89 2.94 13.09
N LEU A 195 -37.83 2.51 13.95
CA LEU A 195 -37.95 2.55 15.42
C LEU A 195 -37.07 1.56 16.24
N PRO A 196 -36.91 1.75 17.59
CA PRO A 196 -35.95 1.01 18.42
C PRO A 196 -36.54 -0.17 19.20
N ARG A 197 -35.69 -1.15 19.56
CA ARG A 197 -35.68 -2.01 20.79
C ARG A 197 -34.60 -3.11 20.66
N ALA A 198 -34.00 -3.73 21.69
CA ALA A 198 -34.02 -3.64 23.15
C ALA A 198 -32.72 -4.26 23.73
N ALA A 199 -32.43 -3.97 25.00
CA ALA A 199 -31.19 -4.31 25.73
C ALA A 199 -31.06 -5.77 26.21
N GLY A 200 -29.81 -6.17 26.51
CA GLY A 200 -29.45 -7.38 27.25
C GLY A 200 -27.97 -7.34 27.68
N VAL A 201 -27.67 -7.77 28.91
CA VAL A 201 -26.54 -7.34 29.75
C VAL A 201 -25.55 -8.48 30.09
N ALA A 202 -24.25 -8.12 30.14
CA ALA A 202 -23.10 -8.58 30.95
C ALA A 202 -22.52 -10.02 30.92
N GLY A 203 -21.18 -10.04 30.93
CA GLY A 203 -20.29 -11.12 31.38
C GLY A 203 -18.83 -10.74 31.16
N ALA A 204 -18.20 -10.08 32.13
CA ALA A 204 -16.86 -9.50 32.01
C ALA A 204 -15.75 -10.51 32.33
N ALA A 205 -14.82 -10.68 31.37
CA ALA A 205 -13.46 -11.15 31.61
C ALA A 205 -12.52 -9.97 31.35
N LEU A 206 -11.56 -9.76 32.25
CA LEU A 206 -10.59 -8.66 32.18
C LEU A 206 -9.81 -8.70 30.86
N ASP A 207 -9.99 -7.64 30.09
CA ASP A 207 -9.54 -7.44 28.71
C ASP A 207 -8.33 -6.48 28.67
N TRP A 208 -7.47 -6.65 27.67
CA TRP A 208 -6.28 -5.84 27.37
C TRP A 208 -6.57 -4.33 27.21
N SER A 209 -7.85 -3.95 27.07
CA SER A 209 -8.35 -2.57 27.11
C SER A 209 -8.11 -1.87 28.47
N VAL A 210 -7.99 -2.61 29.58
CA VAL A 210 -7.68 -2.05 30.92
C VAL A 210 -6.22 -1.59 31.04
N LEU A 211 -5.31 -2.09 30.19
CA LEU A 211 -3.90 -1.70 30.17
C LEU A 211 -3.60 -0.49 29.24
N THR A 212 -4.56 -0.06 28.40
CA THR A 212 -4.30 0.88 27.30
C THR A 212 -5.28 2.06 27.15
N ASN A 213 -6.32 2.14 28.00
CA ASN A 213 -7.32 3.21 28.01
C ASN A 213 -8.00 3.47 26.64
N ARG A 214 -8.33 2.41 25.90
CA ARG A 214 -9.21 2.46 24.71
C ARG A 214 -10.32 1.42 24.84
N ALA A 215 -11.58 1.87 24.80
CA ALA A 215 -12.75 0.99 24.86
C ALA A 215 -12.96 0.24 23.53
N PRO A 216 -13.28 -1.08 23.54
CA PRO A 216 -13.64 -1.82 22.33
C PRO A 216 -15.03 -1.41 21.83
N ARG A 217 -15.18 -1.22 20.51
CA ARG A 217 -16.48 -1.04 19.86
C ARG A 217 -17.22 -2.38 19.78
N THR A 218 -18.49 -2.41 20.17
CA THR A 218 -19.39 -3.56 20.02
C THR A 218 -19.57 -3.94 18.54
N PRO A 219 -19.51 -5.25 18.19
CA PRO A 219 -19.71 -5.69 16.81
C PRO A 219 -21.18 -5.59 16.41
N VAL A 220 -21.42 -4.99 15.23
CA VAL A 220 -22.73 -4.94 14.56
C VAL A 220 -22.88 -6.19 13.69
N SER A 221 -24.02 -6.87 13.75
CA SER A 221 -24.33 -8.03 12.90
C SER A 221 -24.47 -7.62 11.42
N PRO A 222 -23.81 -8.32 10.46
CA PRO A 222 -23.95 -8.01 9.04
C PRO A 222 -25.17 -8.71 8.41
N GLY A 223 -25.97 -7.95 7.65
CA GLY A 223 -26.98 -8.48 6.71
C GLY A 223 -26.37 -8.83 5.34
N PRO A 224 -27.14 -9.41 4.40
CA PRO A 224 -26.59 -9.94 3.16
C PRO A 224 -26.37 -8.82 2.12
N GLY A 225 -25.10 -8.54 1.81
CA GLY A 225 -24.64 -7.64 0.75
C GLY A 225 -23.13 -7.78 0.58
N ARG A 226 -22.64 -7.74 -0.67
CA ARG A 226 -21.21 -7.85 -1.05
C ARG A 226 -20.32 -6.94 -0.18
N PRO A 227 -19.08 -7.33 0.19
CA PRO A 227 -18.22 -6.50 1.02
C PRO A 227 -17.70 -5.28 0.23
N ASP A 228 -18.30 -4.12 0.48
CA ASP A 228 -17.79 -2.82 0.07
C ASP A 228 -16.44 -2.56 0.77
N ALA A 229 -15.44 -2.10 0.01
CA ALA A 229 -14.35 -1.36 0.62
C ALA A 229 -14.97 -0.10 1.23
N GLY A 230 -15.07 -0.05 2.57
CA GLY A 230 -15.59 1.11 3.27
C GLY A 230 -14.84 2.37 2.84
N SER A 231 -15.50 3.52 2.89
CA SER A 231 -14.89 4.80 2.50
C SER A 231 -13.58 5.04 3.26
N PHE A 232 -12.59 5.61 2.59
CA PHE A 232 -11.29 5.88 3.20
C PHE A 232 -10.69 7.17 2.66
N LEU A 233 -9.83 7.78 3.48
CA LEU A 233 -8.96 8.87 3.06
C LEU A 233 -7.60 8.32 2.65
N LEU A 234 -7.09 8.87 1.57
CA LEU A 234 -5.78 8.60 1.01
C LEU A 234 -4.97 9.89 1.00
N LEU A 235 -3.81 9.87 1.63
CA LEU A 235 -2.83 10.95 1.63
C LEU A 235 -1.69 10.58 0.68
N PHE A 236 -1.22 11.56 -0.08
CA PHE A 236 0.12 11.56 -0.66
C PHE A 236 0.82 12.89 -0.32
N CYS A 237 2.09 12.81 0.05
CA CYS A 237 2.92 13.95 0.43
C CYS A 237 4.29 13.83 -0.24
N ASP A 238 4.71 14.92 -0.87
CA ASP A 238 6.05 15.16 -1.38
C ASP A 238 6.65 16.31 -0.55
N GLY A 239 7.55 15.97 0.36
CA GLY A 239 8.20 16.90 1.26
C GLY A 239 9.22 17.77 0.51
N LEU A 240 9.23 19.08 0.78
CA LEU A 240 9.99 20.01 -0.06
C LEU A 240 11.52 19.72 -0.09
N GLY A 241 12.03 19.47 -1.30
CA GLY A 241 13.43 19.11 -1.55
C GLY A 241 13.68 17.61 -1.37
N HIS A 242 14.89 17.23 -0.96
CA HIS A 242 15.25 15.81 -0.79
C HIS A 242 16.01 15.57 0.52
N GLY A 243 16.18 14.30 0.88
CA GLY A 243 16.98 13.87 2.02
C GLY A 243 16.28 14.06 3.38
N PRO A 244 17.02 14.13 4.50
CA PRO A 244 16.45 14.00 5.84
C PRO A 244 15.37 15.03 6.21
N LEU A 245 15.50 16.27 5.72
CA LEU A 245 14.53 17.34 6.04
C LEU A 245 13.22 17.20 5.25
N ALA A 246 13.29 16.75 4.00
CA ALA A 246 12.11 16.43 3.20
C ALA A 246 11.38 15.22 3.78
N ALA A 247 12.14 14.15 4.08
CA ALA A 247 11.63 12.95 4.73
C ALA A 247 10.96 13.25 6.08
N ARG A 248 11.53 14.19 6.86
CA ARG A 248 10.93 14.63 8.11
C ARG A 248 9.58 15.32 7.89
N ALA A 249 9.48 16.23 6.92
CA ALA A 249 8.22 16.91 6.60
C ALA A 249 7.13 15.90 6.18
N ALA A 250 7.50 14.92 5.35
CA ALA A 250 6.59 13.85 4.92
C ALA A 250 6.12 12.97 6.10
N SER A 251 7.04 12.62 7.01
CA SER A 251 6.72 11.87 8.23
C SER A 251 5.79 12.66 9.16
N ASP A 252 6.05 13.95 9.36
CA ASP A 252 5.19 14.83 10.17
C ASP A 252 3.79 14.99 9.53
N ALA A 253 3.70 15.01 8.20
CA ALA A 253 2.43 15.04 7.47
C ALA A 253 1.61 13.77 7.67
N VAL A 254 2.24 12.59 7.52
CA VAL A 254 1.60 11.28 7.80
C VAL A 254 1.12 11.20 9.24
N ALA A 255 1.94 11.63 10.20
CA ALA A 255 1.57 11.62 11.61
C ALA A 255 0.40 12.58 11.91
N ALA A 256 0.39 13.77 11.30
CA ALA A 256 -0.73 14.71 11.40
C ALA A 256 -2.01 14.15 10.78
N PHE A 257 -1.91 13.48 9.63
CA PHE A 257 -3.02 12.84 8.95
C PHE A 257 -3.67 11.76 9.80
N HIS A 258 -2.90 10.88 10.45
CA HIS A 258 -3.46 9.87 11.35
C HIS A 258 -4.10 10.47 12.62
N ARG A 259 -3.60 11.61 13.10
CA ARG A 259 -4.15 12.30 14.30
C ARG A 259 -5.40 13.14 14.01
N SER A 260 -5.53 13.66 12.80
CA SER A 260 -6.67 14.48 12.39
C SER A 260 -7.99 13.73 12.69
N GLN A 261 -9.07 14.47 12.95
CA GLN A 261 -10.43 13.92 13.06
C GLN A 261 -11.31 14.35 11.87
N ALA A 262 -10.77 15.16 10.96
CA ALA A 262 -11.48 15.65 9.79
C ALA A 262 -11.75 14.52 8.80
N HIS A 263 -12.93 14.53 8.18
CA HIS A 263 -13.29 13.53 7.15
C HIS A 263 -13.22 14.13 5.74
N ARG A 264 -13.22 15.46 5.61
CA ARG A 264 -13.18 16.15 4.32
C ARG A 264 -11.73 16.48 3.94
N PRO A 265 -11.31 16.27 2.67
CA PRO A 265 -9.94 16.52 2.23
C PRO A 265 -9.41 17.93 2.55
N GLU A 266 -10.22 18.96 2.36
CA GLU A 266 -9.86 20.36 2.64
C GLU A 266 -9.58 20.63 4.12
N GLU A 267 -10.36 20.02 5.02
CA GLU A 267 -10.19 20.14 6.47
C GLU A 267 -8.93 19.40 6.93
N VAL A 268 -8.67 18.22 6.36
CA VAL A 268 -7.43 17.47 6.60
C VAL A 268 -6.22 18.30 6.15
N LEU A 269 -6.24 18.92 4.98
CA LEU A 269 -5.16 19.81 4.55
C LEU A 269 -4.94 21.00 5.49
N ALA A 270 -6.01 21.57 6.05
CA ALA A 270 -5.91 22.63 7.05
C ALA A 270 -5.26 22.14 8.36
N ASP A 271 -5.56 20.91 8.81
CA ASP A 271 -4.88 20.26 9.93
C ASP A 271 -3.38 20.09 9.65
N LEU A 272 -3.04 19.53 8.49
CA LEU A 272 -1.65 19.28 8.07
C LEU A 272 -0.87 20.59 7.95
N HIS A 273 -1.48 21.63 7.36
CA HIS A 273 -0.86 22.95 7.24
C HIS A 273 -0.41 23.49 8.58
N ARG A 274 -1.25 23.41 9.62
CA ARG A 274 -0.89 23.89 10.96
C ARG A 274 0.31 23.16 11.55
N VAL A 275 0.39 21.84 11.38
CA VAL A 275 1.50 21.03 11.91
C VAL A 275 2.79 21.30 11.14
N LEU A 276 2.71 21.45 9.82
CA LEU A 276 3.89 21.57 8.96
C LEU A 276 4.51 22.97 8.93
N ARG A 277 3.88 23.97 9.58
CA ARG A 277 4.37 25.36 9.66
C ARG A 277 5.77 25.52 10.26
N THR A 278 6.21 24.56 11.08
CA THR A 278 7.53 24.59 11.71
C THR A 278 8.58 23.81 10.92
N GLY A 279 8.21 23.18 9.80
CA GLY A 279 9.08 22.37 8.98
C GLY A 279 9.29 22.96 7.58
N ARG A 280 9.69 22.09 6.63
CA ARG A 280 9.84 22.43 5.21
C ARG A 280 8.53 22.51 4.43
N GLY A 281 7.43 22.02 5.02
CA GLY A 281 6.21 21.80 4.28
C GLY A 281 6.36 20.80 3.13
N GLY A 282 5.40 20.82 2.22
CA GLY A 282 5.41 19.95 1.05
C GLY A 282 4.22 20.17 0.13
N ALA A 283 4.28 19.51 -1.03
CA ALA A 283 3.14 19.31 -1.88
C ALA A 283 2.33 18.12 -1.36
N ILE A 284 1.03 18.32 -1.11
CA ILE A 284 0.19 17.35 -0.43
C ILE A 284 -1.14 17.24 -1.14
N ALA A 285 -1.57 16.01 -1.36
CA ALA A 285 -2.89 15.68 -1.87
C ALA A 285 -3.64 14.75 -0.91
N VAL A 286 -4.92 15.00 -0.73
CA VAL A 286 -5.83 14.17 0.05
C VAL A 286 -7.02 13.80 -0.81
N ALA A 287 -7.31 12.50 -0.92
CA ALA A 287 -8.47 11.96 -1.62
C ALA A 287 -9.36 11.19 -0.63
N LEU A 288 -10.63 11.55 -0.56
CA LEU A 288 -11.69 10.73 0.03
C LEU A 288 -12.26 9.83 -1.06
N VAL A 289 -12.03 8.52 -0.94
CA VAL A 289 -12.54 7.50 -1.85
C VAL A 289 -13.79 6.90 -1.22
N GLU A 290 -14.92 6.99 -1.93
CA GLU A 290 -16.22 6.47 -1.48
C GLU A 290 -16.78 5.50 -2.52
N PRO A 291 -16.35 4.23 -2.50
CA PRO A 291 -16.75 3.23 -3.50
C PRO A 291 -18.27 3.04 -3.57
N ALA A 292 -18.95 2.95 -2.43
CA ALA A 292 -20.41 2.81 -2.36
C ALA A 292 -21.17 4.00 -2.96
N ALA A 293 -20.57 5.20 -2.97
CA ALA A 293 -21.13 6.40 -3.57
C ALA A 293 -20.61 6.65 -5.00
N ALA A 294 -19.80 5.73 -5.55
CA ALA A 294 -19.15 5.83 -6.86
C ALA A 294 -18.47 7.18 -7.09
N ARG A 295 -17.78 7.72 -6.07
CA ARG A 295 -17.14 9.04 -6.16
C ARG A 295 -15.81 9.12 -5.41
N VAL A 296 -15.00 10.07 -5.85
CA VAL A 296 -13.80 10.55 -5.16
C VAL A 296 -13.93 12.05 -4.93
N VAL A 297 -13.69 12.50 -3.70
CA VAL A 297 -13.57 13.92 -3.35
C VAL A 297 -12.08 14.19 -3.11
N PHE A 298 -11.51 15.18 -3.77
CA PHE A 298 -10.08 15.43 -3.78
C PHE A 298 -9.77 16.89 -3.47
N CYS A 299 -8.75 17.13 -2.66
CA CYS A 299 -8.14 18.44 -2.51
C CYS A 299 -6.62 18.26 -2.48
N GLY A 300 -5.90 19.02 -3.31
CA GLY A 300 -4.46 18.94 -3.42
C GLY A 300 -3.82 20.32 -3.53
N VAL A 301 -2.60 20.44 -3.02
CA VAL A 301 -1.78 21.65 -3.03
C VAL A 301 -0.37 21.28 -3.46
N GLY A 302 0.15 21.95 -4.49
CA GLY A 302 1.46 21.68 -5.08
C GLY A 302 1.39 20.81 -6.34
N ASN A 303 2.45 20.05 -6.58
CA ASN A 303 2.76 19.30 -7.81
C ASN A 303 2.43 17.79 -7.73
N VAL A 304 1.72 17.32 -6.69
CA VAL A 304 1.26 15.92 -6.63
C VAL A 304 0.28 15.67 -7.77
N SER A 305 0.60 14.68 -8.61
CA SER A 305 -0.23 14.22 -9.70
C SER A 305 -1.27 13.23 -9.19
N ALA A 306 -2.53 13.38 -9.61
CA ALA A 306 -3.63 12.56 -9.13
C ALA A 306 -4.62 12.24 -10.26
N PHE A 307 -5.02 10.98 -10.37
CA PHE A 307 -5.88 10.50 -11.46
C PHE A 307 -6.92 9.49 -10.95
N VAL A 308 -8.12 9.54 -11.55
CA VAL A 308 -9.03 8.39 -11.63
C VAL A 308 -8.80 7.71 -12.97
N VAL A 309 -8.53 6.41 -12.95
CA VAL A 309 -8.15 5.61 -14.11
C VAL A 309 -9.15 4.47 -14.30
N ASP A 310 -9.74 4.39 -15.48
CA ASP A 310 -10.52 3.23 -15.89
C ASP A 310 -9.57 2.05 -16.13
N THR A 311 -9.77 0.96 -15.38
CA THR A 311 -8.81 -0.16 -15.35
C THR A 311 -8.87 -1.03 -16.61
N ALA A 312 -9.95 -0.97 -17.38
CA ALA A 312 -10.12 -1.75 -18.61
C ALA A 312 -9.54 -1.03 -19.82
N THR A 313 -9.80 0.27 -19.95
CA THR A 313 -9.41 1.09 -21.09
C THR A 313 -8.10 1.85 -20.87
N GLY A 314 -7.73 2.09 -19.61
CA GLY A 314 -6.62 2.97 -19.24
C GLY A 314 -6.93 4.46 -19.40
N ALA A 315 -8.18 4.83 -19.69
CA ALA A 315 -8.59 6.23 -19.77
C ALA A 315 -8.45 6.90 -18.40
N ARG A 316 -7.89 8.11 -18.37
CA ARG A 316 -7.61 8.84 -17.13
C ARG A 316 -8.36 10.16 -17.05
N ARG A 317 -8.82 10.50 -15.85
CA ARG A 317 -9.38 11.80 -15.48
C ARG A 317 -8.50 12.40 -14.40
N SER A 318 -8.01 13.62 -14.63
CA SER A 318 -7.12 14.32 -13.70
C SER A 318 -7.89 14.89 -12.51
N LEU A 319 -7.26 14.85 -11.34
CA LEU A 319 -7.72 15.49 -10.11
C LEU A 319 -6.76 16.67 -9.83
N PRO A 320 -7.09 17.90 -10.26
CA PRO A 320 -6.13 19.00 -10.25
C PRO A 320 -5.85 19.52 -8.84
N SER A 321 -4.57 19.78 -8.57
CA SER A 321 -4.08 20.44 -7.35
C SER A 321 -3.96 21.95 -7.56
N SER A 322 -4.15 22.72 -6.48
CA SER A 322 -3.91 24.17 -6.48
C SER A 322 -2.42 24.48 -6.30
N PRO A 323 -1.87 25.56 -6.88
CA PRO A 323 -0.50 25.96 -6.62
C PRO A 323 -0.33 26.42 -5.16
N GLY A 324 0.74 25.98 -4.50
CA GLY A 324 1.05 26.35 -3.11
C GLY A 324 1.93 25.31 -2.42
N ILE A 325 2.21 25.55 -1.14
CA ILE A 325 3.01 24.64 -0.30
C ILE A 325 2.34 24.54 1.07
N VAL A 326 1.91 23.33 1.44
CA VAL A 326 1.32 23.08 2.76
C VAL A 326 2.40 23.27 3.83
N GLY A 327 2.09 23.97 4.92
CA GLY A 327 3.06 24.46 5.91
C GLY A 327 3.60 25.87 5.64
N HIS A 328 3.54 26.39 4.41
CA HIS A 328 4.02 27.74 4.09
C HIS A 328 2.92 28.65 3.55
N GLN A 329 2.43 28.36 2.35
CA GLN A 329 1.39 29.13 1.68
C GLN A 329 0.28 28.17 1.26
N LEU A 330 -0.75 28.05 2.11
CA LEU A 330 -1.95 27.31 1.78
C LEU A 330 -2.91 28.23 1.01
N PRO A 331 -3.24 27.94 -0.26
CA PRO A 331 -4.27 28.68 -0.98
C PRO A 331 -5.65 28.41 -0.38
N ALA A 332 -6.66 29.15 -0.84
CA ALA A 332 -8.05 28.78 -0.58
C ALA A 332 -8.29 27.34 -1.08
N PRO A 333 -8.80 26.42 -0.24
CA PRO A 333 -8.99 25.03 -0.64
C PRO A 333 -9.91 24.92 -1.86
N HIS A 334 -9.43 24.24 -2.90
CA HIS A 334 -10.22 23.93 -4.08
C HIS A 334 -10.48 22.43 -4.12
N THR A 335 -11.63 22.03 -3.55
CA THR A 335 -12.05 20.64 -3.53
C THR A 335 -12.78 20.29 -4.82
N VAL A 336 -12.34 19.23 -5.49
CA VAL A 336 -12.99 18.68 -6.68
C VAL A 336 -13.69 17.37 -6.35
N GLN A 337 -14.81 17.10 -6.99
CA GLN A 337 -15.48 15.81 -6.95
C GLN A 337 -15.43 15.19 -8.34
N GLN A 338 -15.07 13.91 -8.39
CA GLN A 338 -14.99 13.13 -9.62
C GLN A 338 -15.71 11.80 -9.45
N GLU A 339 -16.35 11.32 -10.52
CA GLU A 339 -16.91 9.98 -10.56
C GLU A 339 -15.84 8.90 -10.44
N LEU A 340 -16.14 7.87 -9.65
CA LEU A 340 -15.39 6.62 -9.51
C LEU A 340 -16.28 5.46 -9.98
N PRO A 341 -16.44 5.27 -11.31
CA PRO A 341 -17.20 4.15 -11.83
C PRO A 341 -16.60 2.80 -11.40
N PRO A 342 -17.40 1.74 -11.44
CA PRO A 342 -16.90 0.39 -11.30
C PRO A 342 -15.73 0.06 -12.23
N GLY A 343 -14.75 -0.66 -11.72
CA GLY A 343 -13.50 -0.96 -12.42
C GLY A 343 -12.60 0.26 -12.55
N SER A 344 -12.61 1.20 -11.59
CA SER A 344 -11.70 2.35 -11.56
C SER A 344 -10.63 2.22 -10.47
N ALA A 345 -9.44 2.73 -10.76
CA ALA A 345 -8.37 2.94 -9.80
C ALA A 345 -8.14 4.44 -9.54
N VAL A 346 -7.69 4.78 -8.34
CA VAL A 346 -7.18 6.11 -7.99
C VAL A 346 -5.66 6.01 -7.87
N VAL A 347 -4.93 6.85 -8.58
CA VAL A 347 -3.46 6.86 -8.59
C VAL A 347 -2.96 8.25 -8.23
N LEU A 348 -2.13 8.34 -7.17
CA LEU A 348 -1.43 9.56 -6.80
C LEU A 348 0.08 9.31 -6.86
N HIS A 349 0.86 10.28 -7.36
CA HIS A 349 2.31 10.19 -7.37
C HIS A 349 2.99 11.56 -7.32
N SER A 350 4.23 11.60 -6.85
CA SER A 350 5.12 12.77 -6.94
C SER A 350 5.60 13.02 -8.38
N ASP A 351 6.25 14.14 -8.62
CA ASP A 351 6.91 14.43 -9.91
C ASP A 351 8.20 13.62 -10.13
N GLY A 352 8.63 12.88 -9.11
CA GLY A 352 9.54 11.75 -9.22
C GLY A 352 9.07 10.63 -10.16
N LEU A 353 7.80 10.65 -10.58
CA LEU A 353 7.29 9.85 -11.69
C LEU A 353 6.82 10.79 -12.82
N THR A 354 7.17 10.46 -14.07
CA THR A 354 6.62 11.19 -15.21
C THR A 354 5.12 10.96 -15.33
N ASP A 355 4.34 12.02 -15.51
CA ASP A 355 2.89 11.95 -15.77
C ASP A 355 2.52 11.37 -17.15
N ARG A 356 3.49 10.91 -17.95
CA ARG A 356 3.29 10.43 -19.31
C ARG A 356 3.00 8.94 -19.42
N TRP A 357 3.07 8.20 -18.32
CA TRP A 357 2.75 6.77 -18.32
C TRP A 357 1.31 6.53 -18.77
N ARG A 358 1.08 5.41 -19.45
CA ARG A 358 -0.24 4.98 -19.91
C ARG A 358 -0.47 3.54 -19.48
N ALA A 359 -1.62 3.27 -18.89
CA ALA A 359 -1.95 1.90 -18.45
C ALA A 359 -1.86 0.85 -19.58
N PRO A 360 -2.23 1.15 -20.85
CA PRO A 360 -2.07 0.19 -21.95
C PRO A 360 -0.61 -0.21 -22.25
N ASP A 361 0.37 0.63 -21.88
CA ASP A 361 1.79 0.32 -22.09
C ASP A 361 2.29 -0.73 -21.07
N VAL A 362 1.51 -1.00 -20.03
CA VAL A 362 1.79 -1.97 -18.96
C VAL A 362 0.61 -2.96 -18.86
N PRO A 363 0.54 -3.95 -19.75
CA PRO A 363 -0.53 -4.95 -19.73
C PRO A 363 -0.71 -5.58 -18.34
N GLY A 364 -1.96 -5.66 -17.87
CA GLY A 364 -2.29 -6.24 -16.57
C GLY A 364 -2.06 -5.33 -15.36
N LEU A 365 -1.61 -4.07 -15.54
CA LEU A 365 -1.25 -3.15 -14.45
C LEU A 365 -2.24 -3.16 -13.27
N PHE A 366 -3.53 -3.06 -13.53
CA PHE A 366 -4.57 -3.00 -12.49
C PHE A 366 -5.21 -4.36 -12.15
N SER A 367 -4.78 -5.44 -12.81
CA SER A 367 -5.17 -6.82 -12.51
C SER A 367 -4.41 -7.40 -11.31
N HIS A 368 -3.26 -6.80 -10.98
CA HIS A 368 -2.37 -7.18 -9.87
C HIS A 368 -2.75 -6.50 -8.55
N LEU A 369 -2.10 -6.82 -7.44
CA LEU A 369 -2.29 -6.14 -6.15
C LEU A 369 -1.99 -4.65 -6.26
N PRO A 370 -2.62 -3.77 -5.46
CA PRO A 370 -2.35 -2.34 -5.52
C PRO A 370 -0.86 -2.00 -5.34
N VAL A 371 -0.15 -2.72 -4.47
CA VAL A 371 1.29 -2.53 -4.28
C VAL A 371 2.10 -2.97 -5.50
N THR A 372 1.71 -4.06 -6.16
CA THR A 372 2.36 -4.56 -7.36
C THR A 372 2.14 -3.58 -8.52
N ALA A 373 0.94 -3.01 -8.63
CA ALA A 373 0.65 -1.93 -9.57
C ALA A 373 1.49 -0.67 -9.29
N ALA A 374 1.64 -0.28 -8.02
CA ALA A 374 2.52 0.83 -7.62
C ALA A 374 3.98 0.56 -8.00
N ALA A 375 4.47 -0.66 -7.77
CA ALA A 375 5.83 -1.07 -8.15
C ALA A 375 6.06 -1.07 -9.66
N LEU A 376 5.06 -1.50 -10.45
CA LEU A 376 5.09 -1.40 -11.92
C LEU A 376 5.16 0.05 -12.39
N LEU A 377 4.32 0.94 -11.86
CA LEU A 377 4.36 2.36 -12.20
C LEU A 377 5.71 3.00 -11.83
N LEU A 378 6.25 2.66 -10.66
CA LEU A 378 7.57 3.15 -10.23
C LEU A 378 8.71 2.66 -11.13
N ARG A 379 8.61 1.44 -11.67
CA ARG A 379 9.57 0.89 -12.65
C ARG A 379 9.50 1.66 -13.98
N GLU A 380 8.29 1.82 -14.50
CA GLU A 380 8.07 2.34 -15.86
C GLU A 380 8.20 3.87 -15.94
N ALA A 381 7.81 4.59 -14.88
CA ALA A 381 7.71 6.04 -14.90
C ALA A 381 8.65 6.75 -13.91
N GLY A 382 9.25 6.04 -12.96
CA GLY A 382 10.03 6.65 -11.88
C GLY A 382 11.41 7.11 -12.32
N VAL A 383 11.75 8.38 -12.08
CA VAL A 383 13.09 8.92 -12.31
C VAL A 383 14.02 8.69 -11.11
N ARG A 384 15.32 8.57 -11.36
CA ARG A 384 16.34 8.32 -10.30
C ARG A 384 16.98 9.58 -9.72
N ARG A 385 16.69 10.74 -10.31
CA ARG A 385 17.25 12.06 -9.97
C ARG A 385 16.42 12.83 -8.94
N ASP A 386 15.34 12.21 -8.46
CA ASP A 386 14.47 12.76 -7.44
C ASP A 386 13.94 11.64 -6.55
N ASP A 387 13.35 12.01 -5.42
CA ASP A 387 12.49 11.12 -4.65
C ASP A 387 11.30 10.72 -5.53
N ALA A 388 10.89 9.44 -5.45
CA ALA A 388 9.86 8.92 -6.33
C ALA A 388 8.87 8.06 -5.54
N GLY A 389 7.60 8.43 -5.59
CA GLY A 389 6.55 7.80 -4.81
C GLY A 389 5.25 7.71 -5.58
N VAL A 390 4.56 6.59 -5.41
CA VAL A 390 3.25 6.35 -6.02
C VAL A 390 2.38 5.54 -5.08
N VAL A 391 1.09 5.86 -5.03
CA VAL A 391 0.08 5.10 -4.33
C VAL A 391 -1.08 4.80 -5.27
N VAL A 392 -1.52 3.54 -5.26
CA VAL A 392 -2.62 3.03 -6.06
C VAL A 392 -3.72 2.56 -5.13
N ALA A 393 -4.94 3.02 -5.36
CA ALA A 393 -6.14 2.53 -4.70
C ALA A 393 -7.10 1.92 -5.72
N LYS A 394 -7.47 0.66 -5.53
CA LYS A 394 -8.40 -0.10 -6.38
C LYS A 394 -9.03 -1.24 -5.59
N GLY A 395 -10.19 -1.70 -6.00
CA GLY A 395 -10.87 -2.82 -5.35
C GLY A 395 -12.00 -3.36 -6.22
N ALA A 396 -12.88 -4.15 -5.61
CA ALA A 396 -13.97 -4.81 -6.32
C ALA A 396 -15.15 -3.87 -6.69
N TRP A 397 -14.96 -2.54 -6.56
CA TRP A 397 -15.97 -1.55 -6.90
C TRP A 397 -16.06 -1.32 -8.38
#